data_AF-A0A7W1DDV5-F1
#
_entry.id   AF-A0A7W1DDV5-F1
#
_cell.length_a   1.000
_cell.length_b   1.000
_cell.length_c   1.000
_cell.angle_alpha   90.00
_cell.angle_beta   90.00
_cell.angle_gamma   90.00
#
_symmetry.space_group_name_H-M   'P 1'
#
loop_
_entity.id
_entity.type
_entity.pdbx_description
1 polymer ?
#
loop_
_entity_poly.entity_id
_entity_poly.type
_entity_poly.pdbx_seq_one_letter_code
_entity_poly.pdbx_strand_id
1 'polypeptide(L)' 'MKYIPAITILIMAVSTFAFGQCSDAEKKALEAFDLAWEAAGQRGDRAYLESTFADDFVALPAMLGKTQTIDNILRRA' A
#
# COMPACT_ATOMS: atom_id res chain seq x y z
N MET A 1 44.16 5.60 7.01
CA MET A 1 43.63 4.49 6.19
C MET A 1 43.28 3.21 6.98
N LYS A 2 43.80 3.01 8.20
CA LYS A 2 43.62 1.77 8.97
C LYS A 2 42.17 1.47 9.41
N TYR A 3 41.32 2.50 9.52
CA TYR A 3 39.91 2.38 9.91
C TYR A 3 38.95 2.24 8.72
N ILE A 4 39.43 2.45 7.49
CA ILE A 4 38.60 2.34 6.29
C ILE A 4 37.90 0.97 6.20
N PRO A 5 38.57 -0.19 6.38
CA PRO A 5 37.87 -1.48 6.31
C PRO A 5 36.83 -1.66 7.43
N ALA A 6 37.08 -1.13 8.62
CA ALA A 6 36.13 -1.20 9.74
C ALA A 6 34.87 -0.35 9.49
N ILE A 7 35.05 0.83 8.89
CA ILE A 7 33.95 1.73 8.51
C ILE A 7 33.09 1.08 7.41
N THR A 8 33.71 0.42 6.42
CA THR A 8 32.97 -0.27 5.35
C THR A 8 32.14 -1.44 5.88
N ILE A 9 32.67 -2.23 6.81
CA ILE A 9 31.94 -3.34 7.45
C ILE A 9 30.76 -2.82 8.26
N LEU A 10 30.95 -1.72 9.00
CA LEU A 10 29.88 -1.10 9.78
C LEU A 10 28.74 -0.63 8.88
N ILE A 11 29.03 0.07 7.78
CA ILE A 11 28.02 0.56 6.82
C ILE A 11 27.24 -0.60 6.18
N MET A 12 27.93 -1.70 5.81
CA MET A 12 27.27 -2.89 5.27
C MET A 12 26.32 -3.53 6.30
N ALA A 13 26.75 -3.62 7.56
CA ALA A 13 25.93 -4.18 8.65
C ALA A 13 24.69 -3.34 8.96
N VAL A 14 24.73 -2.01 8.81
CA VAL A 14 23.53 -1.17 9.01
C VAL A 14 22.58 -1.23 7.80
N SER A 15 23.11 -1.43 6.59
CA SER A 15 22.32 -1.46 5.36
C SER A 15 21.39 -2.67 5.23
N THR A 16 21.66 -3.78 5.93
CA THR A 16 20.79 -4.97 5.94
C THR A 16 19.52 -4.79 6.76
N PHE A 17 19.46 -3.80 7.66
CA PHE A 17 18.27 -3.50 8.47
C PHE A 17 17.31 -2.50 7.77
N ALA A 18 17.68 -1.96 6.61
CA ALA A 18 16.92 -0.92 5.92
C ALA A 18 15.99 -1.44 4.81
N PHE A 19 15.89 -2.76 4.62
CA PHE A 19 14.89 -3.34 3.71
C PHE A 19 13.70 -3.82 4.53
N GLY A 20 12.56 -3.15 4.36
CA GLY A 20 11.29 -3.44 5.02
C GLY A 20 10.92 -4.92 4.96
N GLN A 21 11.28 -5.66 6.01
CA GLN A 21 10.76 -7.00 6.23
C GLN A 21 9.40 -6.84 6.90
N CYS A 22 8.37 -6.50 6.11
CA CYS A 22 7.01 -6.88 6.51
C CYS A 22 7.08 -8.38 6.85
N SER A 23 6.71 -8.73 8.07
CA SER A 23 6.50 -10.10 8.48
C SER A 23 5.55 -10.80 7.52
N ASP A 24 5.63 -12.12 7.43
CA ASP A 24 4.72 -12.87 6.56
C ASP A 24 3.24 -12.67 6.97
N ALA A 25 3.00 -12.37 8.25
CA ALA A 25 1.69 -11.98 8.75
C ALA A 25 1.22 -10.63 8.15
N GLU A 26 2.08 -9.63 8.10
CA GLU A 26 1.75 -8.32 7.51
C GLU A 26 1.52 -8.43 6.00
N LYS A 27 2.33 -9.23 5.29
CA LYS A 27 2.11 -9.50 3.86
C LYS A 27 0.74 -10.14 3.62
N LYS A 28 0.42 -11.18 4.39
CA LYS A 28 -0.88 -11.87 4.28
C LYS A 28 -2.05 -10.95 4.63
N ALA A 29 -1.87 -10.05 5.60
CA ALA A 29 -2.87 -9.05 5.93
C ALA A 29 -3.11 -8.06 4.77
N LEU A 30 -2.04 -7.64 4.09
CA LEU A 30 -2.15 -6.77 2.92
C LEU A 30 -2.85 -7.48 1.74
N GLU A 31 -2.50 -8.73 1.46
CA GLU A 31 -3.17 -9.53 0.42
C GLU A 31 -4.67 -9.71 0.71
N ALA A 32 -5.02 -9.99 1.97
CA ALA A 32 -6.41 -10.11 2.38
C ALA A 32 -7.18 -8.79 2.23
N PHE A 33 -6.53 -7.66 2.54
CA PHE A 33 -7.08 -6.33 2.33
C PHE A 33 -7.35 -6.06 0.85
N ASP A 34 -6.38 -6.34 -0.03
CA ASP A 34 -6.53 -6.13 -1.48
C ASP A 34 -7.69 -6.96 -2.07
N LEU A 35 -7.79 -8.24 -1.68
CA LEU A 35 -8.89 -9.11 -2.10
C LEU A 35 -10.26 -8.61 -1.60
N ALA A 36 -10.34 -8.14 -0.35
CA ALA A 36 -11.57 -7.60 0.21
C ALA A 36 -12.01 -6.31 -0.49
N TRP A 37 -11.04 -5.45 -0.84
CA TRP A 37 -11.26 -4.22 -1.59
C TRP A 37 -11.73 -4.48 -3.01
N GLU A 38 -11.10 -5.41 -3.73
CA GLU A 38 -11.52 -5.82 -5.07
C GLU A 38 -12.95 -6.39 -5.04
N ALA A 39 -13.23 -7.33 -4.14
CA ALA A 39 -14.53 -7.93 -3.99
C ALA A 39 -15.60 -6.89 -3.63
N ALA A 40 -15.25 -5.83 -2.90
CA ALA A 40 -16.16 -4.72 -2.57
C ALA A 40 -16.54 -3.93 -3.82
N GLY A 41 -15.57 -3.69 -4.70
CA GLY A 41 -15.81 -3.13 -6.03
C GLY A 41 -16.77 -3.99 -6.82
N GLN A 42 -16.49 -5.29 -6.98
CA GLN A 42 -17.29 -6.22 -7.78
C GLN A 42 -18.73 -6.39 -7.28
N ARG A 43 -18.96 -6.37 -5.96
CA ARG A 43 -20.31 -6.55 -5.38
C ARG A 43 -21.10 -5.24 -5.20
N GLY A 44 -20.53 -4.10 -5.59
CA GLY A 44 -21.18 -2.80 -5.46
C GLY A 44 -21.23 -2.23 -4.04
N ASP A 45 -20.34 -2.65 -3.14
CA ASP A 45 -20.36 -2.31 -1.71
C ASP A 45 -19.80 -0.90 -1.45
N ARG A 46 -20.64 0.10 -1.70
CA ARG A 46 -20.29 1.52 -1.53
C ARG A 46 -19.81 1.83 -0.11
N ALA A 47 -20.49 1.32 0.92
CA ALA A 47 -20.16 1.64 2.31
C ALA A 47 -18.75 1.16 2.68
N TYR A 48 -18.37 -0.04 2.25
CA TYR A 48 -17.00 -0.53 2.43
C TYR A 48 -15.98 0.37 1.72
N LEU A 49 -16.23 0.71 0.46
CA LEU A 49 -15.33 1.58 -0.31
C LEU A 49 -15.17 2.96 0.33
N GLU A 50 -16.26 3.57 0.80
CA GLU A 50 -16.23 4.87 1.49
C GLU A 50 -15.43 4.83 2.79
N SER A 51 -15.46 3.71 3.52
CA SER A 51 -14.65 3.53 4.73
C SER A 51 -13.17 3.23 4.44
N THR A 52 -12.86 2.71 3.24
CA THR A 52 -11.51 2.23 2.88
C THR A 52 -10.66 3.33 2.25
N PHE A 53 -11.23 4.15 1.37
CA PHE A 53 -10.48 5.26 0.76
C PHE A 53 -10.23 6.38 1.78
N ALA A 54 -8.99 6.89 1.81
CA ALA A 54 -8.65 8.08 2.59
C ALA A 54 -9.41 9.31 2.08
N ASP A 55 -9.71 10.26 2.97
CA ASP A 55 -10.52 11.44 2.62
C ASP A 55 -9.80 12.39 1.65
N ASP A 56 -8.47 12.40 1.68
CA ASP A 56 -7.59 13.15 0.79
C ASP A 56 -7.10 12.32 -0.41
N PHE A 57 -7.70 11.15 -0.66
CA PHE A 57 -7.34 10.30 -1.78
C PHE A 57 -7.50 11.04 -3.12
N VAL A 58 -6.46 10.89 -3.96
CA VAL A 58 -6.43 11.39 -5.33
C VAL A 58 -5.94 10.27 -6.27
N ALA A 59 -6.78 9.87 -7.22
CA ALA A 59 -6.39 8.89 -8.24
C ALA A 59 -5.60 9.56 -9.37
N LEU A 60 -4.44 8.98 -9.70
CA LEU A 60 -3.63 9.39 -10.85
C LEU A 60 -4.02 8.61 -12.12
N PRO A 61 -3.84 9.18 -13.33
CA PRO A 61 -3.35 10.54 -13.61
C PRO A 61 -4.45 11.61 -13.65
N ALA A 62 -5.73 11.20 -13.62
CA ALA A 62 -6.88 12.11 -13.80
C ALA A 62 -7.17 13.02 -12.60
N MET A 63 -6.41 12.88 -11.51
CA MET A 63 -6.56 13.62 -10.26
C MET A 63 -7.98 13.53 -9.69
N LEU A 64 -8.60 12.34 -9.76
CA LEU A 64 -9.97 12.14 -9.28
C LEU A 64 -10.00 12.02 -7.76
N GLY A 65 -10.97 12.67 -7.11
CA GLY A 65 -11.19 12.52 -5.67
C GLY A 65 -11.80 11.17 -5.29
N LYS A 66 -11.84 10.89 -3.98
CA LYS A 66 -12.47 9.70 -3.37
C LYS A 66 -13.83 9.36 -3.97
N THR A 67 -14.81 10.27 -3.90
CA THR A 67 -16.18 10.02 -4.36
C THR A 67 -16.24 9.68 -5.85
N GLN A 68 -15.54 10.44 -6.70
CA GLN A 68 -15.52 10.20 -8.15
C GLN A 68 -14.91 8.84 -8.49
N THR A 69 -13.90 8.42 -7.74
CA THR A 69 -13.24 7.12 -7.92
C THR A 69 -14.16 5.97 -7.52
N ILE A 70 -14.82 6.08 -6.36
CA ILE A 70 -15.82 5.09 -5.91
C ILE A 70 -16.95 4.96 -6.94
N ASP A 71 -17.48 6.09 -7.42
CA ASP A 71 -18.53 6.08 -8.43
C ASP A 71 -18.07 5.42 -9.74
N ASN A 72 -16.80 5.61 -10.13
CA ASN A 72 -16.23 4.95 -11.29
C ASN A 72 -16.10 3.43 -11.11
N ILE A 73 -15.69 2.98 -9.92
CA ILE A 73 -15.59 1.55 -9.59
C ILE A 73 -16.99 0.93 -9.69
N LEU A 74 -17.98 1.54 -9.04
CA LEU A 74 -19.34 1.02 -8.96
C LEU A 74 -20.08 1.05 -10.30
N ARG A 75 -19.71 1.94 -11.23
CA ARG A 75 -20.21 1.93 -12.61
C ARG A 75 -19.68 0.78 -13.47
N ARG A 76 -18.56 0.17 -13.07
CA ARG A 76 -17.87 -0.89 -13.82
C ARG A 76 -18.11 -2.29 -13.25
N ALA A 77 -18.68 -2.38 -12.06
CA ALA A 77 -19.12 -3.61 -11.42
C ALA A 77 -20.39 -4.13 -12.09
#